data_AF-A0AAU7U4V4-F1
#
_entry.id   AF-A0AAU7U4V4-F1
#
_cell.length_a   1.000
_cell.length_b   1.000
_cell.length_c   1.000
_cell.angle_alpha   90.00
_cell.angle_beta   90.00
_cell.angle_gamma   90.00
#
_symmetry.space_group_name_H-M   'P 1'
#
loop_
_entity.id
_entity.type
_entity.pdbx_description
1 polymer ?
#
loop_
_entity_poly.entity_id
_entity_poly.type
_entity_poly.pdbx_seq_one_letter_code
_entity_poly.pdbx_strand_id
1 'polypeptide(L)'
;MTVKHTTPLLAALLLSTLAACGHNAVQPSHQPTPTGTPTGEALHLTVGPEGGTAHSADGRLTVTIPAGALTAPTDVTVQPISSTTPHGKGAAYRLGPEGTTFRQPVALTFRYDEAQESGATGFVVASQDGKGVWQAHLDTLQDREANTLSVQTNHFSDWSWAEAYRLDPQQAAVRVGQSVNLTLVSCTGPDIETGELVAPLVTTCAPYTLTPFTRNWAVNGTAGGSASSGSVRKDEGDVARGTYTAPARKPSVNPVAVSVDLVHGPTGKNTLRLVANVNVIGDSGPCTEVLEGLYKCVYRLTKWNGHDLPYNLPNTSPYGGDSRDRLTGGYLQLNASQEGLVLGTGTYEVRYEFDHDAGGQGHQEHHVLNDVGKYHTNLEGTVTTFESVGKVTYTGDIRDEAAQVEKFPMATPTFSGDVKLDFVP
;
A
#
# COMPACT_ATOMS: atom_id res chain seq x y z
N MET A 1 -31.11 -62.96 51.49
CA MET A 1 -31.69 -61.87 50.67
C MET A 1 -30.55 -60.99 50.19
N THR A 2 -30.58 -60.62 48.90
CA THR A 2 -29.82 -59.52 48.24
C THR A 2 -28.28 -59.62 48.27
N VAL A 3 -27.59 -60.08 47.21
CA VAL A 3 -27.38 -59.57 45.83
C VAL A 3 -26.05 -58.81 45.70
N LYS A 4 -25.17 -59.46 44.93
CA LYS A 4 -24.13 -58.98 43.97
C LYS A 4 -23.17 -57.87 44.39
N HIS A 5 -21.91 -58.30 44.54
CA HIS A 5 -20.69 -57.51 44.41
C HIS A 5 -20.64 -56.76 43.07
N THR A 6 -20.41 -55.45 43.14
CA THR A 6 -20.06 -54.61 42.00
C THR A 6 -18.64 -54.08 42.18
N THR A 7 -17.84 -54.36 41.17
CA THR A 7 -16.42 -54.03 40.98
C THR A 7 -16.23 -52.52 40.80
N PRO A 8 -15.21 -51.87 41.39
CA PRO A 8 -14.91 -50.47 41.07
C PRO A 8 -14.11 -50.40 39.76
N LEU A 9 -14.66 -49.71 38.76
CA LEU A 9 -13.99 -49.38 37.52
C LEU A 9 -13.02 -48.21 37.78
N LEU A 10 -11.72 -48.46 37.63
CA LEU A 10 -10.68 -47.43 37.60
C LEU A 10 -10.91 -46.50 36.40
N ALA A 11 -11.28 -45.25 36.63
CA ALA A 11 -11.23 -44.20 35.62
C ALA A 11 -9.80 -43.67 35.53
N ALA A 12 -9.07 -44.09 34.49
CA ALA A 12 -7.76 -43.54 34.15
C ALA A 12 -7.94 -42.12 33.61
N LEU A 13 -7.58 -41.12 34.43
CA LEU A 13 -7.55 -39.71 34.04
C LEU A 13 -6.26 -39.47 33.22
N LEU A 14 -6.37 -39.48 31.88
CA LEU A 14 -5.30 -39.00 31.00
C LEU A 14 -5.14 -37.49 31.20
N LEU A 15 -4.12 -37.08 31.95
CA LEU A 15 -3.62 -35.70 31.95
C LEU A 15 -2.90 -35.44 30.63
N SER A 16 -3.61 -34.88 29.65
CA SER A 16 -3.03 -34.28 28.45
C SER A 16 -2.38 -32.94 28.82
N THR A 17 -1.06 -32.93 28.92
CA THR A 17 -0.27 -31.70 29.06
C THR A 17 -0.36 -30.91 27.75
N LEU A 18 -1.21 -29.90 27.72
CA LEU A 18 -1.13 -28.81 26.75
C LEU A 18 0.17 -28.04 27.00
N ALA A 19 1.20 -28.37 26.23
CA ALA A 19 2.33 -27.47 26.03
C ALA A 19 1.81 -26.25 25.27
N ALA A 20 1.39 -25.24 26.02
CA ALA A 20 1.15 -23.91 25.48
C ALA A 20 2.50 -23.37 24.98
N CYS A 21 2.72 -23.42 23.67
CA CYS A 21 3.72 -22.59 23.02
C CYS A 21 3.32 -21.13 23.28
N GLY A 22 3.87 -20.55 24.35
CA GLY A 22 3.81 -19.12 24.58
C GLY A 22 4.52 -18.42 23.43
N HIS A 23 3.75 -18.00 22.43
CA HIS A 23 4.15 -16.88 21.60
C HIS A 23 4.24 -15.70 22.56
N ASN A 24 5.47 -15.38 22.98
CA ASN A 24 5.75 -14.10 23.63
C ASN A 24 5.45 -13.01 22.61
N ALA A 25 4.20 -12.57 22.55
CA ALA A 25 3.85 -11.32 21.92
C ALA A 25 4.65 -10.25 22.66
N VAL A 26 5.60 -9.63 21.96
CA VAL A 26 6.32 -8.47 22.49
C VAL A 26 5.26 -7.42 22.79
N GLN A 27 4.95 -7.22 24.07
CA GLN A 27 4.03 -6.15 24.45
C GLN A 27 4.67 -4.81 24.08
N PRO A 28 3.94 -3.88 23.45
CA PRO A 28 4.43 -2.54 23.21
C PRO A 28 4.81 -1.91 24.56
N SER A 29 6.09 -1.63 24.77
CA SER A 29 6.58 -1.00 26.00
C SER A 29 6.85 0.48 25.73
N HIS A 30 6.33 1.34 26.61
CA HIS A 30 6.69 2.75 26.66
C HIS A 30 7.95 2.87 27.49
N GLN A 31 9.08 3.22 26.87
CA GLN A 31 10.34 3.34 27.58
C GLN A 31 10.62 4.80 27.93
N PRO A 32 11.00 5.10 29.18
CA PRO A 32 11.52 6.41 29.54
C PRO A 32 12.70 6.80 28.64
N THR A 33 12.71 8.05 28.23
CA THR A 33 13.80 8.65 27.46
C THR A 33 14.45 9.79 28.26
N PRO A 34 15.71 10.13 28.01
CA PRO A 34 16.31 11.33 28.58
C PRO A 34 15.52 12.58 28.14
N THR A 35 15.59 13.62 28.98
CA THR A 35 15.12 14.96 28.58
C THR A 35 15.99 15.53 27.47
N GLY A 36 15.40 16.35 26.60
CA GLY A 36 16.15 16.95 25.50
C GLY A 36 17.21 17.93 25.98
N THR A 37 18.32 18.03 25.26
CA THR A 37 19.35 19.05 25.50
C THR A 37 19.09 20.28 24.63
N PRO A 38 19.34 21.50 25.13
CA PRO A 38 19.21 22.72 24.31
C PRO A 38 19.99 22.65 23.00
N THR A 39 19.32 22.98 21.88
CA THR A 39 19.93 23.06 20.54
C THR A 39 20.00 24.49 20.02
N GLY A 40 19.45 25.46 20.76
CA GLY A 40 19.47 26.88 20.44
C GLY A 40 19.13 27.75 21.65
N GLU A 41 19.15 29.06 21.43
CA GLU A 41 18.81 30.04 22.47
C GLU A 41 17.33 29.97 22.84
N ALA A 42 17.03 30.22 24.11
CA ALA A 42 15.66 30.38 24.58
C ALA A 42 15.14 31.76 24.18
N LEU A 43 13.93 31.82 23.62
CA LEU A 43 13.22 33.09 23.52
C LEU A 43 12.49 33.36 24.83
N HIS A 44 12.61 34.59 25.33
CA HIS A 44 11.96 35.06 26.55
C HIS A 44 10.86 36.06 26.23
N LEU A 45 9.71 35.92 26.89
CA LEU A 45 8.63 36.89 26.85
C LEU A 45 7.97 37.01 28.21
N THR A 46 7.98 38.21 28.79
CA THR A 46 7.19 38.48 29.99
C THR A 46 5.72 38.61 29.62
N VAL A 47 4.88 37.71 30.14
CA VAL A 47 3.43 37.69 29.90
C VAL A 47 2.71 37.91 31.22
N GLY A 48 1.83 38.91 31.28
CA GLY A 48 0.99 39.20 32.45
C GLY A 48 -0.42 38.60 32.35
N PRO A 49 -1.32 38.99 33.28
CA PRO A 49 -2.72 38.56 33.28
C PRO A 49 -3.51 38.90 32.02
N GLU A 50 -3.05 39.88 31.24
CA GLU A 50 -3.62 40.25 29.95
C GLU A 50 -3.45 39.17 28.86
N GLY A 51 -2.58 38.18 29.08
CA GLY A 51 -2.25 37.14 28.11
C GLY A 51 -1.23 37.60 27.07
N GLY A 52 -0.89 36.72 26.14
CA GLY A 52 0.13 37.01 25.13
C GLY A 52 0.47 35.83 24.26
N THR A 53 1.37 36.04 23.31
CA THR A 53 1.83 35.01 22.38
C THR A 53 3.36 34.99 22.37
N ALA A 54 3.93 33.82 22.67
CA ALA A 54 5.35 33.56 22.53
C ALA A 54 5.61 32.66 21.31
N HIS A 55 6.78 32.78 20.72
CA HIS A 55 7.20 31.96 19.59
C HIS A 55 8.54 31.29 19.88
N SER A 56 8.77 30.16 19.23
CA SER A 56 10.11 29.61 19.09
C SER A 56 10.95 30.46 18.14
N ALA A 57 12.28 30.44 18.31
CA ALA A 57 13.21 31.20 17.47
C ALA A 57 13.14 30.83 15.98
N ASP A 58 12.77 29.59 15.66
CA ASP A 58 12.58 29.09 14.29
C ASP A 58 11.16 29.34 13.74
N GLY A 59 10.26 29.91 14.55
CA GLY A 59 8.88 30.22 14.19
C GLY A 59 7.96 28.99 14.04
N ARG A 60 8.42 27.78 14.41
CA ARG A 60 7.64 26.54 14.20
C ARG A 60 6.64 26.28 15.33
N LEU A 61 6.99 26.59 16.57
CA LEU A 61 6.08 26.57 17.72
C LEU A 61 5.58 27.97 18.06
N THR A 62 4.26 28.08 18.23
CA THR A 62 3.56 29.24 18.82
C THR A 62 2.86 28.83 20.11
N VAL A 63 3.04 29.63 21.16
CA VAL A 63 2.42 29.44 22.48
C VAL A 63 1.48 30.62 22.72
N THR A 64 0.17 30.36 22.74
CA THR A 64 -0.86 31.40 22.98
C THR A 64 -1.44 31.26 24.37
N ILE A 65 -1.14 32.23 25.22
CA ILE A 65 -1.59 32.30 26.61
C ILE A 65 -2.79 33.25 26.67
N PRO A 66 -4.00 32.76 26.96
CA PRO A 66 -5.18 33.62 26.99
C PRO A 66 -5.16 34.55 28.20
N ALA A 67 -5.92 35.65 28.10
CA ALA A 67 -6.15 36.55 29.23
C ALA A 67 -6.73 35.78 30.43
N GLY A 68 -6.21 36.06 31.62
CA GLY A 68 -6.59 35.41 32.87
C GLY A 68 -5.97 34.03 33.09
N ALA A 69 -5.14 33.51 32.17
CA ALA A 69 -4.41 32.25 32.39
C ALA A 69 -3.35 32.41 33.49
N LEU A 70 -2.69 33.57 33.55
CA LEU A 70 -1.69 33.94 34.56
C LEU A 70 -2.26 34.99 35.53
N THR A 71 -1.80 34.97 36.78
CA THR A 71 -2.22 35.94 37.81
C THR A 71 -1.21 37.07 38.03
N ALA A 72 -0.01 36.93 37.48
CA ALA A 72 1.08 37.91 37.60
C ALA A 72 2.01 37.81 36.37
N PRO A 73 2.80 38.86 36.08
CA PRO A 73 3.84 38.80 35.07
C PRO A 73 4.77 37.60 35.27
N THR A 74 4.93 36.78 34.23
CA THR A 74 5.74 35.56 34.23
C THR A 74 6.68 35.59 33.04
N ASP A 75 7.96 35.27 33.23
CA ASP A 75 8.92 35.14 32.13
C ASP A 75 8.74 33.78 31.45
N VAL A 76 8.02 33.78 30.33
CA VAL A 76 7.74 32.58 29.53
C VAL A 76 8.91 32.32 28.61
N THR A 77 9.41 31.10 28.61
CA THR A 77 10.51 30.69 27.74
C THR A 77 10.09 29.63 26.73
N VAL A 78 10.59 29.76 25.51
CA VAL A 78 10.47 28.76 24.45
C VAL A 78 11.86 28.45 23.91
N GLN A 79 12.38 27.25 24.22
CA GLN A 79 13.73 26.86 23.85
C GLN A 79 13.72 25.60 22.97
N PRO A 80 14.34 25.60 21.78
CA PRO A 80 14.50 24.38 21.00
C PRO A 80 15.46 23.41 21.71
N ILE A 81 15.10 22.13 21.69
CA ILE A 81 15.86 21.03 22.29
C ILE A 81 16.05 19.87 21.30
N SER A 82 16.98 18.98 21.57
CA SER A 82 17.12 17.70 20.86
C SER A 82 15.85 16.87 21.05
N SER A 83 15.29 16.33 19.97
CA SER A 83 14.10 15.47 20.07
C SER A 83 14.49 14.07 20.56
N THR A 84 13.87 13.62 21.65
CA THR A 84 13.95 12.24 22.17
C THR A 84 12.61 11.51 22.04
N THR A 85 11.63 12.13 21.37
CA THR A 85 10.27 11.60 21.19
C THR A 85 10.27 10.37 20.27
N PRO A 86 9.70 9.22 20.69
CA PRO A 86 9.47 8.10 19.79
C PRO A 86 8.63 8.53 18.59
N HIS A 87 9.05 8.14 17.38
CA HIS A 87 8.39 8.54 16.14
C HIS A 87 8.27 10.06 15.93
N GLY A 88 9.11 10.84 16.61
CA GLY A 88 9.17 12.29 16.49
C GLY A 88 9.47 12.73 15.06
N LYS A 89 8.76 13.76 14.61
CA LYS A 89 8.95 14.41 13.32
C LYS A 89 9.29 15.87 13.61
N GLY A 90 10.41 16.37 13.09
CA GLY A 90 10.89 17.71 13.41
C GLY A 90 11.44 17.92 14.83
N ALA A 91 11.46 19.21 15.24
CA ALA A 91 12.10 19.68 16.46
C ALA A 91 11.19 19.56 17.70
N ALA A 92 11.83 19.47 18.88
CA ALA A 92 11.19 19.54 20.18
C ALA A 92 11.53 20.88 20.87
N TYR A 93 10.70 21.29 21.83
CA TYR A 93 10.84 22.54 22.56
C TYR A 93 10.63 22.33 24.05
N ARG A 94 11.47 22.97 24.86
CA ARG A 94 11.26 23.13 26.29
C ARG A 94 10.51 24.44 26.54
N LEU A 95 9.35 24.33 27.19
CA LEU A 95 8.57 25.45 27.64
C LEU A 95 8.84 25.71 29.12
N GLY A 96 9.06 26.96 29.49
CA GLY A 96 9.33 27.34 30.88
C GLY A 96 8.51 28.55 31.35
N PRO A 97 8.35 28.71 32.67
CA PRO A 97 8.88 27.83 33.72
C PRO A 97 8.01 26.58 33.94
N GLU A 98 8.64 25.43 34.16
CA GLU A 98 7.96 24.19 34.55
C GLU A 98 7.23 24.38 35.89
N GLY A 99 6.10 23.68 36.06
CA GLY A 99 5.26 23.83 37.25
C GLY A 99 4.36 25.06 37.25
N THR A 100 4.39 25.87 36.19
CA THR A 100 3.40 26.95 35.99
C THR A 100 2.00 26.36 35.93
N THR A 101 1.12 26.87 36.80
CA THR A 101 -0.30 26.49 36.83
C THR A 101 -1.12 27.56 36.11
N PHE A 102 -1.70 27.20 34.97
CA PHE A 102 -2.58 28.11 34.24
C PHE A 102 -4.04 27.96 34.69
N ARG A 103 -4.73 29.10 34.88
CA ARG A 103 -6.17 29.13 35.21
C ARG A 103 -7.07 28.93 33.99
N GLN A 104 -6.51 29.07 32.81
CA GLN A 104 -7.14 28.86 31.51
C GLN A 104 -6.15 28.10 30.64
N PRO A 105 -6.59 27.14 29.81
CA PRO A 105 -5.68 26.39 28.95
C PRO A 105 -4.91 27.28 27.98
N VAL A 106 -3.63 26.97 27.82
CA VAL A 106 -2.71 27.57 26.85
C VAL A 106 -2.75 26.75 25.57
N ALA A 107 -2.84 27.42 24.43
CA ALA A 107 -2.81 26.76 23.13
C ALA A 107 -1.36 26.64 22.64
N LEU A 108 -0.94 25.42 22.30
CA LEU A 108 0.31 25.17 21.59
C LEU A 108 -0.02 24.86 20.14
N THR A 109 0.64 25.55 19.21
CA THR A 109 0.46 25.35 17.76
C THR A 109 1.81 25.11 17.10
N PHE A 110 1.98 23.89 16.60
CA PHE A 110 3.15 23.46 15.83
C PHE A 110 2.85 23.61 14.34
N ARG A 111 3.74 24.28 13.61
CA ARG A 111 3.75 24.33 12.15
C ARG A 111 4.70 23.25 11.62
N TYR A 112 4.23 22.49 10.63
CA TYR A 112 5.04 21.48 9.96
C TYR A 112 5.16 21.79 8.46
N ASP A 113 6.21 21.26 7.83
CA ASP A 113 6.40 21.32 6.37
C ASP A 113 5.99 19.98 5.77
N GLU A 114 4.86 19.95 5.08
CA GLU A 114 4.32 18.73 4.47
C GLU A 114 5.27 18.11 3.43
N ALA A 115 6.07 18.92 2.73
CA ALA A 115 7.01 18.43 1.73
C ALA A 115 8.23 17.72 2.34
N GLN A 116 8.66 18.14 3.53
CA GLN A 116 9.83 17.58 4.22
C GLN A 116 9.48 16.42 5.16
N GLU A 117 8.27 16.43 5.73
CA GLU A 117 7.90 15.48 6.79
C GLU A 117 7.14 14.24 6.27
N SER A 118 7.14 14.06 4.94
CA SER A 118 6.49 12.99 4.16
C SER A 118 4.97 12.97 4.30
N GLY A 119 4.25 12.42 3.31
CA GLY A 119 2.78 12.25 3.32
C GLY A 119 2.26 11.29 4.41
N ALA A 120 3.02 11.11 5.49
CA ALA A 120 2.61 10.51 6.73
C ALA A 120 1.45 11.31 7.34
N THR A 121 0.42 10.57 7.67
CA THR A 121 -0.80 11.07 8.29
C THR A 121 -0.96 10.39 9.62
N GLY A 122 -1.47 11.10 10.61
CA GLY A 122 -1.63 10.55 11.95
C GLY A 122 -0.73 11.19 12.99
N PHE A 123 -0.35 12.45 12.76
CA PHE A 123 0.49 13.21 13.68
C PHE A 123 -0.29 13.71 14.88
N VAL A 124 0.37 13.70 16.03
CA VAL A 124 -0.14 14.21 17.30
C VAL A 124 0.94 15.05 17.98
N VAL A 125 0.52 16.05 18.74
CA VAL A 125 1.40 16.73 19.69
C VAL A 125 1.73 15.76 20.82
N ALA A 126 2.95 15.82 21.34
CA ALA A 126 3.40 14.98 22.44
C ALA A 126 4.12 15.82 23.51
N SER A 127 3.98 15.43 24.77
CA SER A 127 4.73 16.02 25.89
C SER A 127 5.48 14.95 26.67
N GLN A 128 6.65 15.26 27.21
CA GLN A 128 7.37 14.37 28.10
C GLN A 128 6.91 14.58 29.55
N ASP A 129 6.52 13.52 30.24
CA ASP A 129 6.15 13.58 31.65
C ASP A 129 7.38 13.51 32.58
N GLY A 130 7.16 13.72 33.89
CA GLY A 130 8.22 13.67 34.90
C GLY A 130 8.88 12.30 35.09
N LYS A 131 8.37 11.24 34.45
CA LYS A 131 8.99 9.90 34.40
C LYS A 131 9.82 9.69 33.13
N GLY A 132 9.90 10.69 32.25
CA GLY A 132 10.61 10.63 30.97
C GLY A 132 9.81 9.94 29.86
N VAL A 133 8.53 9.64 30.07
CA VAL A 133 7.67 9.00 29.08
C VAL A 133 6.99 10.07 28.22
N TRP A 134 7.07 9.91 26.90
CA TRP A 134 6.37 10.78 25.97
C TRP A 134 4.91 10.37 25.85
N GLN A 135 4.03 11.33 26.07
CA GLN A 135 2.58 11.19 26.06
C GLN A 135 2.03 11.86 24.81
N ALA A 136 1.37 11.09 23.94
CA ALA A 136 0.64 11.58 22.78
C ALA A 136 -0.68 12.21 23.21
N HIS A 137 -0.94 13.43 22.77
CA HIS A 137 -2.21 14.14 22.97
C HIS A 137 -3.16 13.81 21.82
N LEU A 138 -4.07 12.86 22.04
CA LEU A 138 -5.02 12.33 21.06
C LEU A 138 -6.17 13.29 20.75
N ASP A 139 -6.26 14.41 21.48
CA ASP A 139 -7.12 15.55 21.17
C ASP A 139 -6.45 16.59 20.26
N THR A 140 -5.25 16.30 19.75
CA THR A 140 -4.55 17.16 18.79
C THR A 140 -5.47 17.52 17.62
N LEU A 141 -5.66 18.81 17.41
CA LEU A 141 -6.36 19.37 16.26
C LEU A 141 -5.37 19.51 15.11
N GLN A 142 -5.62 18.81 14.00
CA GLN A 142 -4.82 18.91 12.78
C GLN A 142 -5.53 19.78 11.74
N ASP A 143 -4.89 20.90 11.37
CA ASP A 143 -5.30 21.73 10.24
C ASP A 143 -4.30 21.51 9.09
N ARG A 144 -4.74 20.83 8.04
CA ARG A 144 -3.91 20.53 6.86
C ARG A 144 -3.79 21.67 5.88
N GLU A 145 -4.74 22.61 5.89
CA GLU A 145 -4.64 23.80 5.02
C GLU A 145 -3.61 24.78 5.59
N ALA A 146 -3.60 24.93 6.91
CA ALA A 146 -2.62 25.76 7.61
C ALA A 146 -1.31 25.03 7.94
N ASN A 147 -1.23 23.71 7.72
CA ASN A 147 -0.13 22.83 8.13
C ASN A 147 0.22 22.97 9.62
N THR A 148 -0.79 22.80 10.48
CA THR A 148 -0.61 22.90 11.93
C THR A 148 -1.19 21.75 12.72
N LEU A 149 -0.56 21.50 13.88
CA LEU A 149 -1.03 20.64 14.95
C LEU A 149 -1.21 21.51 16.20
N SER A 150 -2.39 21.44 16.83
CA SER A 150 -2.68 22.24 18.02
C SER A 150 -3.24 21.42 19.17
N VAL A 151 -2.83 21.76 20.39
CA VAL A 151 -3.35 21.18 21.64
C VAL A 151 -3.57 22.27 22.69
N GLN A 152 -4.43 22.00 23.66
CA GLN A 152 -4.62 22.83 24.84
C GLN A 152 -3.91 22.19 26.05
N THR A 153 -3.13 22.97 26.79
CA THR A 153 -2.41 22.48 27.97
C THR A 153 -2.51 23.44 29.14
N ASN A 154 -2.45 22.90 30.36
CA ASN A 154 -2.40 23.67 31.61
C ASN A 154 -1.02 23.64 32.27
N HIS A 155 0.00 23.13 31.57
CA HIS A 155 1.36 23.01 32.10
C HIS A 155 2.41 23.25 31.02
N PHE A 156 3.62 23.58 31.47
CA PHE A 156 4.83 23.62 30.66
C PHE A 156 5.76 22.47 31.01
N SER A 157 6.46 21.98 29.99
CA SER A 157 7.34 20.79 30.02
C SER A 157 8.12 20.74 28.69
N ASP A 158 8.63 19.56 28.31
CA ASP A 158 9.16 19.31 26.97
C ASP A 158 8.05 18.87 26.02
N TRP A 159 7.97 19.50 24.85
CA TRP A 159 6.93 19.29 23.85
C TRP A 159 7.52 19.01 22.47
N SER A 160 6.83 18.17 21.71
CA SER A 160 7.21 17.76 20.36
C SER A 160 5.96 17.34 19.60
N TRP A 161 6.12 16.78 18.42
CA TRP A 161 5.05 16.07 17.73
C TRP A 161 5.60 14.80 17.07
N ALA A 162 4.73 13.81 16.89
CA ALA A 162 5.11 12.47 16.47
C ALA A 162 4.05 11.82 15.60
N GLU A 163 4.46 10.83 14.82
CA GLU A 163 3.54 9.91 14.13
C GLU A 163 3.00 8.88 15.13
N ALA A 164 1.77 9.05 15.57
CA ALA A 164 1.11 8.10 16.47
C ALA A 164 0.29 7.04 15.72
N TYR A 165 -0.14 7.35 14.50
CA TYR A 165 -0.95 6.45 13.67
C TYR A 165 -0.48 6.50 12.24
N ARG A 166 -0.66 5.40 11.50
CA ARG A 166 -0.50 5.38 10.05
C ARG A 166 -1.31 4.26 9.42
N LEU A 167 -1.54 4.36 8.12
CA LEU A 167 -1.84 3.19 7.30
C LEU A 167 -0.53 2.52 6.89
N ASP A 168 -0.44 1.21 7.05
CA ASP A 168 0.70 0.39 6.67
C ASP A 168 0.31 -0.58 5.53
N PRO A 169 1.01 -0.56 4.39
CA PRO A 169 2.07 0.38 4.05
C PRO A 169 1.56 1.81 3.79
N GLN A 170 2.36 2.83 4.09
CA GLN A 170 2.04 4.24 3.78
C GLN A 170 2.13 4.55 2.29
N GLN A 171 2.97 3.81 1.57
CA GLN A 171 3.10 3.85 0.13
C GLN A 171 3.11 2.44 -0.41
N ALA A 172 2.32 2.20 -1.45
CA ALA A 172 2.28 0.90 -2.11
C ALA A 172 2.31 1.10 -3.63
N ALA A 173 2.69 0.05 -4.34
CA ALA A 173 2.50 -0.04 -5.77
C ALA A 173 1.69 -1.29 -6.09
N VAL A 174 0.68 -1.15 -6.94
CA VAL A 174 -0.26 -2.23 -7.28
C VAL A 174 -0.58 -2.18 -8.76
N ARG A 175 -0.67 -3.33 -9.41
CA ARG A 175 -1.08 -3.38 -10.82
C ARG A 175 -2.58 -3.14 -10.96
N VAL A 176 -3.02 -2.68 -12.12
CA VAL A 176 -4.45 -2.58 -12.46
C VAL A 176 -5.18 -3.89 -12.14
N GLY A 177 -6.39 -3.77 -11.57
CA GLY A 177 -7.21 -4.91 -11.13
C GLY A 177 -6.69 -5.70 -9.92
N GLN A 178 -5.46 -5.46 -9.44
CA GLN A 178 -4.92 -6.12 -8.23
C GLN A 178 -5.25 -5.33 -6.96
N SER A 179 -5.05 -5.98 -5.81
CA SER A 179 -5.38 -5.41 -4.51
C SER A 179 -4.17 -5.30 -3.59
N VAL A 180 -4.23 -4.38 -2.63
CA VAL A 180 -3.29 -4.24 -1.53
C VAL A 180 -4.05 -4.03 -0.22
N ASN A 181 -3.57 -4.68 0.84
CA ASN A 181 -4.12 -4.53 2.18
C ASN A 181 -3.45 -3.36 2.89
N LEU A 182 -4.25 -2.48 3.48
CA LEU A 182 -3.81 -1.35 4.29
C LEU A 182 -4.28 -1.57 5.72
N THR A 183 -3.32 -1.69 6.64
CA THR A 183 -3.60 -1.93 8.05
C THR A 183 -3.36 -0.64 8.83
N LEU A 184 -4.30 -0.22 9.67
CA LEU A 184 -4.06 0.86 10.62
C LEU A 184 -3.09 0.35 11.68
N VAL A 185 -1.96 1.02 11.81
CA VAL A 185 -0.93 0.76 12.80
C VAL A 185 -0.91 1.91 13.81
N SER A 186 -0.87 1.57 15.09
CA SER A 186 -0.78 2.51 16.21
C SER A 186 0.59 2.41 16.88
N CYS A 187 1.19 3.55 17.15
CA CYS A 187 2.43 3.72 17.90
C CYS A 187 2.15 4.26 19.31
N THR A 188 0.92 4.07 19.82
CA THR A 188 0.53 4.37 21.20
C THR A 188 0.36 3.08 22.00
N GLY A 189 0.74 3.11 23.27
CA GLY A 189 0.43 2.07 24.24
C GLY A 189 -1.05 2.08 24.64
N PRO A 190 -1.47 1.12 25.48
CA PRO A 190 -2.83 1.15 26.04
C PRO A 190 -3.07 2.46 26.77
N ASP A 191 -4.24 3.05 26.54
CA ASP A 191 -4.73 4.18 27.32
C ASP A 191 -4.76 3.78 28.80
N ILE A 192 -4.05 4.54 29.63
CA ILE A 192 -3.84 4.18 31.04
C ILE A 192 -5.01 4.71 31.91
N GLU A 193 -5.80 5.66 31.41
CA GLU A 193 -6.89 6.28 32.17
C GLU A 193 -8.12 6.55 31.29
N THR A 194 -9.20 5.80 31.54
CA THR A 194 -10.48 5.97 30.85
C THR A 194 -10.97 7.42 30.94
N GLY A 195 -10.91 8.15 29.82
CA GLY A 195 -11.47 9.49 29.70
C GLY A 195 -10.45 10.60 29.44
N GLU A 196 -9.14 10.32 29.54
CA GLU A 196 -8.09 11.25 29.12
C GLU A 196 -7.70 10.94 27.67
N LEU A 197 -7.69 11.95 26.79
CA LEU A 197 -7.25 11.79 25.40
C LEU A 197 -5.73 11.83 25.31
N VAL A 198 -5.06 11.08 26.18
CA VAL A 198 -3.60 11.03 26.30
C VAL A 198 -3.15 9.58 26.39
N ALA A 199 -2.15 9.20 25.60
CA ALA A 199 -1.63 7.83 25.63
C ALA A 199 -0.10 7.82 25.50
N PRO A 200 0.60 6.86 26.14
CA PRO A 200 2.04 6.80 26.04
C PRO A 200 2.46 6.42 24.61
N LEU A 201 3.46 7.12 24.06
CA LEU A 201 4.11 6.68 22.82
C LEU A 201 4.98 5.45 23.09
N VAL A 202 4.91 4.49 22.18
CA VAL A 202 5.73 3.27 22.19
C VAL A 202 6.68 3.29 21.01
N THR A 203 7.81 2.60 21.11
CA THR A 203 8.81 2.51 20.03
C THR A 203 8.46 1.49 18.94
N THR A 204 7.63 0.51 19.29
CA THR A 204 7.15 -0.54 18.40
C THR A 204 5.68 -0.37 18.17
N CYS A 205 5.31 0.05 16.96
CA CYS A 205 3.91 0.17 16.58
C CYS A 205 3.28 -1.20 16.33
N ALA A 206 1.98 -1.32 16.57
CA ALA A 206 1.22 -2.56 16.40
C ALA A 206 -0.06 -2.32 15.58
N PRO A 207 -0.59 -3.34 14.88
CA PRO A 207 -1.91 -3.26 14.27
C PRO A 207 -2.97 -2.83 15.29
N TYR A 208 -3.82 -1.90 14.91
CA TYR A 208 -4.87 -1.40 15.78
C TYR A 208 -6.05 -2.38 15.81
N THR A 209 -6.37 -2.90 16.98
CA THR A 209 -7.33 -4.01 17.18
C THR A 209 -8.67 -3.57 17.79
N LEU A 210 -8.90 -2.26 17.95
CA LEU A 210 -10.10 -1.72 18.60
C LEU A 210 -11.09 -1.17 17.56
N THR A 211 -12.03 -1.99 17.11
CA THR A 211 -13.24 -1.50 16.44
C THR A 211 -14.25 -1.00 17.49
N PRO A 212 -14.82 0.22 17.34
CA PRO A 212 -15.41 0.69 16.08
C PRO A 212 -14.89 2.05 15.55
N PHE A 213 -13.67 2.47 15.87
CA PHE A 213 -13.26 3.88 15.65
C PHE A 213 -12.80 4.26 14.23
N THR A 214 -12.71 3.31 13.30
CA THR A 214 -12.44 3.62 11.88
C THR A 214 -13.69 3.67 11.04
N ARG A 215 -13.84 4.75 10.27
CA ARG A 215 -14.95 4.97 9.33
C ARG A 215 -14.48 5.68 8.06
N ASN A 216 -15.39 5.83 7.11
CA ASN A 216 -15.19 6.65 5.90
C ASN A 216 -13.96 6.26 5.07
N TRP A 217 -13.77 4.96 4.83
CA TRP A 217 -12.79 4.50 3.84
C TRP A 217 -13.10 5.13 2.48
N ALA A 218 -12.10 5.76 1.86
CA ALA A 218 -12.26 6.52 0.63
C ALA A 218 -11.03 6.43 -0.28
N VAL A 219 -11.23 6.63 -1.59
CA VAL A 219 -10.16 6.80 -2.59
C VAL A 219 -10.29 8.18 -3.22
N ASN A 220 -9.22 8.99 -3.19
CA ASN A 220 -9.22 10.38 -3.64
C ASN A 220 -10.40 11.19 -3.09
N GLY A 221 -10.72 10.98 -1.80
CA GLY A 221 -11.84 11.64 -1.11
C GLY A 221 -13.23 11.07 -1.41
N THR A 222 -13.37 10.14 -2.36
CA THR A 222 -14.64 9.49 -2.69
C THR A 222 -14.85 8.26 -1.81
N ALA A 223 -15.91 8.23 -1.01
CA ALA A 223 -16.25 7.12 -0.12
C ALA A 223 -16.37 5.79 -0.90
N GLY A 224 -15.65 4.76 -0.47
CA GLY A 224 -15.55 3.46 -1.16
C GLY A 224 -14.79 3.48 -2.50
N GLY A 225 -14.47 4.65 -3.04
CA GLY A 225 -13.78 4.86 -4.31
C GLY A 225 -14.70 4.88 -5.54
N SER A 226 -14.12 4.66 -6.71
CA SER A 226 -14.82 4.74 -8.01
C SER A 226 -14.21 3.78 -9.03
N ALA A 227 -14.90 3.53 -10.15
CA ALA A 227 -14.37 2.68 -11.21
C ALA A 227 -13.09 3.24 -11.89
N SER A 228 -12.85 4.56 -11.83
CA SER A 228 -11.69 5.21 -12.45
C SER A 228 -10.49 5.37 -11.52
N SER A 229 -10.70 5.36 -10.20
CA SER A 229 -9.66 5.49 -9.18
C SER A 229 -9.38 4.21 -8.41
N GLY A 230 -10.21 3.18 -8.59
CA GLY A 230 -10.23 1.97 -7.76
C GLY A 230 -11.15 2.13 -6.55
N SER A 231 -11.36 1.03 -5.85
CA SER A 231 -12.26 0.94 -4.69
C SER A 231 -11.51 0.54 -3.42
N VAL A 232 -12.06 0.90 -2.26
CA VAL A 232 -11.55 0.45 -0.96
C VAL A 232 -12.70 -0.07 -0.12
N ARG A 233 -12.49 -1.22 0.51
CA ARG A 233 -13.46 -1.85 1.41
C ARG A 233 -12.80 -2.10 2.77
N LYS A 234 -13.54 -1.86 3.85
CA LYS A 234 -13.13 -2.29 5.20
C LYS A 234 -13.19 -3.83 5.27
N ASP A 235 -12.14 -4.44 5.80
CA ASP A 235 -12.11 -5.88 6.03
C ASP A 235 -12.87 -6.23 7.31
N GLU A 236 -13.47 -7.41 7.35
CA GLU A 236 -14.12 -7.94 8.55
C GLU A 236 -13.08 -8.51 9.53
N GLY A 237 -13.30 -8.32 10.82
CA GLY A 237 -12.41 -8.79 11.90
C GLY A 237 -12.08 -7.70 12.92
N ASP A 238 -11.21 -8.05 13.87
CA ASP A 238 -10.86 -7.19 15.00
C ASP A 238 -9.78 -6.15 14.65
N VAL A 239 -9.00 -6.40 13.60
CA VAL A 239 -7.96 -5.46 13.14
C VAL A 239 -8.57 -4.41 12.22
N ALA A 240 -8.27 -3.14 12.46
CA ALA A 240 -8.64 -2.04 11.57
C ALA A 240 -7.85 -2.12 10.25
N ARG A 241 -8.41 -2.83 9.27
CA ARG A 241 -7.83 -3.04 7.94
C ARG A 241 -8.83 -2.67 6.84
N GLY A 242 -8.30 -2.23 5.70
CA GLY A 242 -9.05 -2.09 4.47
C GLY A 242 -8.26 -2.59 3.27
N THR A 243 -8.97 -3.19 2.32
CA THR A 243 -8.42 -3.66 1.05
C THR A 243 -8.71 -2.64 -0.04
N TYR A 244 -7.65 -2.05 -0.61
CA TYR A 244 -7.75 -1.26 -1.84
C TYR A 244 -7.63 -2.18 -3.04
N THR A 245 -8.49 -1.99 -4.06
CA THR A 245 -8.43 -2.68 -5.35
C THR A 245 -8.27 -1.65 -6.46
N ALA A 246 -7.21 -1.80 -7.24
CA ALA A 246 -6.89 -0.91 -8.35
C ALA A 246 -7.94 -1.01 -9.46
N PRO A 247 -8.23 0.09 -10.16
CA PRO A 247 -9.14 0.07 -11.30
C PRO A 247 -8.55 -0.72 -12.47
N ALA A 248 -9.38 -1.04 -13.46
CA ALA A 248 -8.97 -1.79 -14.65
C ALA A 248 -8.01 -1.01 -15.59
N ARG A 249 -7.89 0.30 -15.42
CA ARG A 249 -6.98 1.17 -16.19
C ARG A 249 -6.28 2.13 -15.23
N LYS A 250 -5.06 2.55 -15.58
CA LYS A 250 -4.30 3.52 -14.78
C LYS A 250 -5.11 4.83 -14.58
N PRO A 251 -5.33 5.29 -13.34
CA PRO A 251 -6.01 6.55 -13.06
C PRO A 251 -5.26 7.76 -13.63
N SER A 252 -6.00 8.84 -13.95
CA SER A 252 -5.43 10.12 -14.38
C SER A 252 -4.69 10.85 -13.25
N VAL A 253 -5.12 10.65 -12.00
CA VAL A 253 -4.43 11.12 -10.79
C VAL A 253 -3.79 9.90 -10.13
N ASN A 254 -2.46 9.79 -10.23
CA ASN A 254 -1.67 8.68 -9.72
C ASN A 254 -0.37 9.22 -9.08
N PRO A 255 -0.01 8.84 -7.83
CA PRO A 255 -0.67 7.86 -6.95
C PRO A 255 -2.08 8.26 -6.53
N VAL A 256 -2.93 7.27 -6.25
CA VAL A 256 -4.23 7.51 -5.60
C VAL A 256 -4.05 7.60 -4.09
N ALA A 257 -4.80 8.48 -3.44
CA ALA A 257 -4.85 8.62 -2.00
C ALA A 257 -5.96 7.71 -1.43
N VAL A 258 -5.59 6.65 -0.73
CA VAL A 258 -6.53 5.80 0.03
C VAL A 258 -6.56 6.28 1.47
N SER A 259 -7.74 6.57 2.00
CA SER A 259 -7.86 7.23 3.29
C SER A 259 -8.92 6.63 4.21
N VAL A 260 -8.72 6.78 5.52
CA VAL A 260 -9.68 6.36 6.57
C VAL A 260 -9.71 7.40 7.68
N ASP A 261 -10.88 7.60 8.29
CA ASP A 261 -11.04 8.44 9.48
C ASP A 261 -10.88 7.59 10.73
N LEU A 262 -9.91 7.93 11.59
CA LEU A 262 -9.78 7.43 12.95
C LEU A 262 -10.45 8.41 13.91
N VAL A 263 -11.30 7.91 14.81
CA VAL A 263 -12.09 8.73 15.73
C VAL A 263 -11.70 8.45 17.18
N HIS A 264 -11.05 9.40 17.85
CA HIS A 264 -10.54 9.20 19.21
C HIS A 264 -11.57 9.39 20.34
N GLY A 265 -12.80 9.79 20.04
CA GLY A 265 -13.83 10.00 21.06
C GLY A 265 -15.26 9.75 20.55
N PRO A 266 -16.22 9.43 21.45
CA PRO A 266 -17.59 9.08 21.07
C PRO A 266 -18.33 10.22 20.35
N THR A 267 -17.88 11.47 20.50
CA THR A 267 -18.46 12.66 19.87
C THR A 267 -17.97 12.91 18.44
N GLY A 268 -16.92 12.23 17.98
CA GLY A 268 -16.38 12.41 16.63
C GLY A 268 -15.60 13.71 16.39
N LYS A 269 -15.43 14.58 17.39
CA LYS A 269 -14.81 15.90 17.23
C LYS A 269 -13.32 15.86 16.90
N ASN A 270 -12.62 14.81 17.34
CA ASN A 270 -11.19 14.63 17.11
C ASN A 270 -11.02 13.49 16.09
N THR A 271 -11.41 13.76 14.85
CA THR A 271 -11.28 12.80 13.74
C THR A 271 -9.96 13.04 13.04
N LEU A 272 -9.09 12.02 13.04
CA LEU A 272 -7.80 12.02 12.38
C LEU A 272 -7.90 11.25 11.06
N ARG A 273 -7.78 11.96 9.93
CA ARG A 273 -7.71 11.34 8.61
C ARG A 273 -6.33 10.71 8.41
N LEU A 274 -6.28 9.40 8.15
CA LEU A 274 -5.08 8.71 7.69
C LEU A 274 -5.13 8.53 6.17
N VAL A 275 -3.99 8.60 5.49
CA VAL A 275 -3.83 8.48 4.04
C VAL A 275 -2.63 7.58 3.74
N ALA A 276 -2.83 6.65 2.82
CA ALA A 276 -1.77 5.92 2.13
C ALA A 276 -1.81 6.29 0.64
N ASN A 277 -0.63 6.40 0.02
CA ASN A 277 -0.50 6.70 -1.40
C ASN A 277 -0.22 5.41 -2.18
N VAL A 278 -1.16 5.02 -3.03
CA VAL A 278 -1.05 3.79 -3.82
C VAL A 278 -0.77 4.16 -5.27
N ASN A 279 0.44 3.86 -5.73
CA ASN A 279 0.81 3.99 -7.14
C ASN A 279 0.20 2.85 -7.95
N VAL A 280 -0.81 3.15 -8.75
CA VAL A 280 -1.37 2.19 -9.69
C VAL A 280 -0.43 2.09 -10.88
N ILE A 281 0.25 0.96 -10.96
CA ILE A 281 1.06 0.60 -12.11
C ILE A 281 0.05 0.10 -13.15
N GLY A 282 0.07 0.71 -14.34
CA GLY A 282 -0.62 0.11 -15.49
C GLY A 282 -0.13 -1.32 -15.66
N ASP A 283 -0.84 -2.15 -16.42
CA ASP A 283 -0.11 -3.26 -17.02
C ASP A 283 1.06 -2.59 -17.76
N SER A 284 2.30 -2.98 -17.41
CA SER A 284 3.39 -2.72 -18.34
C SER A 284 2.83 -3.20 -19.66
N GLY A 285 2.87 -2.36 -20.70
CA GLY A 285 2.61 -2.87 -22.03
C GLY A 285 3.39 -4.18 -22.22
N PRO A 286 3.07 -4.97 -23.25
CA PRO A 286 3.58 -6.32 -23.43
C PRO A 286 5.11 -6.42 -23.26
N CYS A 287 5.83 -5.31 -23.47
CA CYS A 287 7.26 -5.06 -23.31
C CYS A 287 7.75 -4.82 -21.87
N THR A 288 8.77 -5.59 -21.49
CA THR A 288 9.58 -5.42 -20.27
C THR A 288 11.04 -5.22 -20.63
N GLU A 289 11.74 -4.31 -19.96
CA GLU A 289 13.19 -4.16 -20.10
C GLU A 289 13.88 -5.33 -19.40
N VAL A 290 14.63 -6.14 -20.15
CA VAL A 290 15.30 -7.35 -19.64
C VAL A 290 16.77 -7.12 -19.35
N LEU A 291 17.37 -6.19 -20.08
CA LEU A 291 18.73 -5.65 -19.94
C LEU A 291 18.68 -4.19 -20.38
N GLU A 292 19.62 -3.37 -19.93
CA GLU A 292 19.66 -1.94 -20.28
C GLU A 292 19.52 -1.72 -21.79
N GLY A 293 18.46 -1.04 -22.20
CA GLY A 293 18.15 -0.73 -23.60
C GLY A 293 17.64 -1.92 -24.43
N LEU A 294 17.37 -3.08 -23.83
CA LEU A 294 16.83 -4.28 -24.47
C LEU A 294 15.50 -4.69 -23.86
N TYR A 295 14.50 -4.84 -24.72
CA TYR A 295 13.12 -5.12 -24.32
C TYR A 295 12.65 -6.47 -24.86
N LYS A 296 11.88 -7.16 -24.02
CA LYS A 296 11.12 -8.37 -24.37
C LYS A 296 9.63 -8.08 -24.24
N CYS A 297 8.91 -8.15 -25.36
CA CYS A 297 7.46 -8.04 -25.39
C CYS A 297 6.80 -9.41 -25.52
N VAL A 298 5.75 -9.71 -24.76
CA VAL A 298 5.03 -10.99 -24.84
C VAL A 298 3.54 -10.75 -24.99
N TYR A 299 2.92 -11.45 -25.94
CA TYR A 299 1.48 -11.50 -26.15
C TYR A 299 1.03 -12.95 -26.18
N ARG A 300 0.02 -13.33 -25.40
CA ARG A 300 -0.54 -14.68 -25.33
C ARG A 300 -1.52 -14.93 -26.47
N LEU A 301 -1.44 -16.11 -27.08
CA LEU A 301 -2.37 -16.54 -28.12
C LEU A 301 -3.76 -16.77 -27.53
N THR A 302 -4.78 -16.15 -28.13
CA THR A 302 -6.17 -16.23 -27.65
C THR A 302 -7.12 -16.78 -28.69
N LYS A 303 -6.86 -16.54 -29.98
CA LYS A 303 -7.71 -17.04 -31.08
C LYS A 303 -6.93 -17.60 -32.25
N TRP A 304 -7.56 -18.58 -32.88
CA TRP A 304 -7.15 -19.19 -34.13
C TRP A 304 -8.27 -19.02 -35.16
N ASN A 305 -8.00 -18.33 -36.27
CA ASN A 305 -9.00 -17.99 -37.30
C ASN A 305 -10.32 -17.42 -36.72
N GLY A 306 -10.22 -16.62 -35.65
CA GLY A 306 -11.37 -16.04 -34.96
C GLY A 306 -12.07 -16.92 -33.91
N HIS A 307 -11.65 -18.18 -33.75
CA HIS A 307 -12.14 -19.09 -32.72
C HIS A 307 -11.30 -19.00 -31.44
N ASP A 308 -11.95 -18.89 -30.29
CA ASP A 308 -11.28 -18.88 -28.98
C ASP A 308 -10.56 -20.20 -28.69
N LEU A 309 -9.42 -20.11 -28.02
CA LEU A 309 -8.70 -21.28 -27.50
C LEU A 309 -9.28 -21.78 -26.16
N PRO A 310 -9.19 -23.10 -25.88
CA PRO A 310 -8.62 -24.14 -26.73
C PRO A 310 -9.56 -24.55 -27.88
N TYR A 311 -9.00 -24.87 -29.05
CA TYR A 311 -9.76 -25.17 -30.26
C TYR A 311 -9.31 -26.47 -30.92
N ASN A 312 -10.27 -27.34 -31.30
CA ASN A 312 -9.98 -28.56 -32.05
C ASN A 312 -9.74 -28.21 -33.51
N LEU A 313 -8.51 -28.39 -33.98
CA LEU A 313 -8.13 -28.07 -35.35
C LEU A 313 -8.83 -29.01 -36.34
N PRO A 314 -9.19 -28.51 -37.54
CA PRO A 314 -9.69 -29.37 -38.60
C PRO A 314 -8.58 -30.33 -39.04
N ASN A 315 -8.92 -31.59 -39.28
CA ASN A 315 -7.97 -32.55 -39.83
C ASN A 315 -7.86 -32.33 -41.34
N THR A 316 -6.76 -31.73 -41.78
CA THR A 316 -6.43 -31.51 -43.21
C THR A 316 -5.34 -32.45 -43.71
N SER A 317 -4.80 -33.33 -42.84
CA SER A 317 -3.76 -34.29 -43.20
C SER A 317 -4.33 -35.49 -43.96
N PRO A 318 -3.83 -35.79 -45.18
CA PRO A 318 -4.28 -36.97 -45.93
C PRO A 318 -3.92 -38.30 -45.25
N TYR A 319 -3.04 -38.27 -44.24
CA TYR A 319 -2.61 -39.42 -43.45
C TYR A 319 -3.19 -39.40 -42.02
N GLY A 320 -4.04 -38.41 -41.70
CA GLY A 320 -4.44 -38.11 -40.33
C GLY A 320 -5.53 -39.01 -39.74
N GLY A 321 -6.27 -39.78 -40.54
CA GLY A 321 -7.33 -40.67 -40.07
C GLY A 321 -8.27 -40.05 -39.01
N ASP A 322 -8.49 -40.77 -37.90
CA ASP A 322 -9.27 -40.28 -36.74
C ASP A 322 -8.49 -39.41 -35.77
N SER A 323 -7.21 -39.12 -36.06
CA SER A 323 -6.39 -38.28 -35.19
C SER A 323 -6.94 -36.86 -35.12
N ARG A 324 -6.75 -36.21 -33.96
CA ARG A 324 -7.22 -34.84 -33.70
C ARG A 324 -6.13 -34.05 -32.98
N ASP A 325 -5.88 -32.83 -33.43
CA ASP A 325 -5.05 -31.87 -32.71
C ASP A 325 -5.93 -30.81 -32.07
N ARG A 326 -5.67 -30.51 -30.80
CA ARG A 326 -6.35 -29.45 -30.06
C ARG A 326 -5.34 -28.37 -29.70
N LEU A 327 -5.46 -27.22 -30.34
CA LEU A 327 -4.66 -26.03 -30.03
C LEU A 327 -5.04 -25.53 -28.63
N THR A 328 -4.08 -25.50 -27.71
CA THR A 328 -4.31 -25.17 -26.29
C THR A 328 -3.75 -23.82 -25.89
N GLY A 329 -2.74 -23.32 -26.58
CA GLY A 329 -2.12 -22.05 -26.23
C GLY A 329 -0.96 -21.66 -27.14
N GLY A 330 -0.18 -20.70 -26.68
CA GLY A 330 0.94 -20.14 -27.42
C GLY A 330 1.20 -18.68 -27.06
N TYR A 331 2.21 -18.09 -27.69
CA TYR A 331 2.51 -16.67 -27.55
C TYR A 331 3.23 -16.11 -28.79
N LEU A 332 3.15 -14.80 -28.97
CA LEU A 332 4.05 -14.00 -29.77
C LEU A 332 5.01 -13.28 -28.81
N GLN A 333 6.30 -13.52 -28.95
CA GLN A 333 7.35 -12.79 -28.24
C GLN A 333 8.10 -11.90 -29.23
N LEU A 334 8.37 -10.66 -28.86
CA LEU A 334 9.23 -9.73 -29.59
C LEU A 334 10.45 -9.40 -28.74
N ASN A 335 11.62 -9.34 -29.36
CA ASN A 335 12.83 -8.81 -28.73
C ASN A 335 13.38 -7.67 -29.58
N ALA A 336 13.60 -6.51 -28.98
CA ALA A 336 14.09 -5.32 -29.67
C ALA A 336 14.94 -4.46 -28.74
N SER A 337 15.83 -3.66 -29.32
CA SER A 337 16.41 -2.53 -28.58
C SER A 337 15.38 -1.43 -28.36
N GLN A 338 15.68 -0.47 -27.50
CA GLN A 338 14.84 0.72 -27.32
C GLN A 338 14.56 1.44 -28.66
N GLU A 339 15.58 1.61 -29.49
CA GLU A 339 15.43 2.18 -30.84
C GLU A 339 14.62 1.25 -31.76
N GLY A 340 14.83 -0.07 -31.66
CA GLY A 340 14.10 -1.07 -32.41
C GLY A 340 12.59 -1.03 -32.13
N LEU A 341 12.17 -0.83 -30.87
CA LEU A 341 10.77 -0.64 -30.52
C LEU A 341 10.16 0.60 -31.19
N VAL A 342 10.90 1.71 -31.22
CA VAL A 342 10.45 2.96 -31.87
C VAL A 342 10.35 2.79 -33.39
N LEU A 343 11.32 2.09 -34.00
CA LEU A 343 11.37 1.86 -35.44
C LEU A 343 10.54 0.65 -35.89
N GLY A 344 9.90 -0.08 -34.98
CA GLY A 344 9.16 -1.30 -35.28
C GLY A 344 10.02 -2.41 -35.87
N THR A 345 11.23 -2.63 -35.34
CA THR A 345 12.16 -3.66 -35.83
C THR A 345 12.74 -4.51 -34.69
N GLY A 346 12.95 -5.79 -34.97
CA GLY A 346 13.56 -6.70 -34.00
C GLY A 346 13.47 -8.16 -34.42
N THR A 347 13.53 -9.06 -33.44
CA THR A 347 13.29 -10.49 -33.62
C THR A 347 11.97 -10.90 -33.00
N TYR A 348 11.39 -11.99 -33.50
CA TYR A 348 10.17 -12.56 -32.94
C TYR A 348 10.30 -14.07 -32.70
N GLU A 349 9.42 -14.59 -31.84
CA GLU A 349 9.06 -16.00 -31.71
C GLU A 349 7.54 -16.10 -31.69
N VAL A 350 6.94 -16.81 -32.66
CA VAL A 350 5.56 -17.29 -32.58
C VAL A 350 5.61 -18.73 -32.09
N ARG A 351 5.14 -18.98 -30.87
CA ARG A 351 5.00 -20.32 -30.28
C ARG A 351 3.54 -20.73 -30.24
N TYR A 352 3.25 -21.99 -30.55
CA TYR A 352 1.94 -22.58 -30.38
C TYR A 352 2.04 -23.98 -29.76
N GLU A 353 1.05 -24.30 -28.94
CA GLU A 353 0.99 -25.49 -28.07
C GLU A 353 -0.29 -26.25 -28.37
N PHE A 354 -0.22 -27.57 -28.54
CA PHE A 354 -1.39 -28.38 -28.87
C PHE A 354 -1.29 -29.79 -28.28
N ASP A 355 -2.45 -30.38 -28.00
CA ASP A 355 -2.57 -31.77 -27.60
C ASP A 355 -2.93 -32.62 -28.83
N HIS A 356 -2.12 -33.66 -29.10
CA HIS A 356 -2.30 -34.61 -30.20
C HIS A 356 -2.91 -35.92 -29.69
N ASP A 357 -4.04 -36.36 -30.26
CA ASP A 357 -4.61 -37.70 -30.04
C ASP A 357 -4.37 -38.57 -31.27
N ALA A 358 -3.45 -39.53 -31.15
CA ALA A 358 -3.11 -40.47 -32.21
C ALA A 358 -4.22 -41.53 -32.38
N GLY A 359 -5.11 -41.33 -33.37
CA GLY A 359 -6.16 -42.29 -33.71
C GLY A 359 -7.42 -42.26 -32.84
N GLY A 360 -7.68 -41.18 -32.09
CA GLY A 360 -8.94 -40.97 -31.37
C GLY A 360 -9.16 -41.94 -30.20
N GLN A 361 -8.07 -42.51 -29.67
CA GLN A 361 -8.11 -43.51 -28.59
C GLN A 361 -7.97 -42.87 -27.19
N GLY A 362 -7.88 -41.54 -27.11
CA GLY A 362 -7.84 -40.80 -25.85
C GLY A 362 -6.45 -40.69 -25.22
N HIS A 363 -5.40 -41.13 -25.91
CA HIS A 363 -4.01 -40.89 -25.51
C HIS A 363 -3.56 -39.54 -26.06
N GLN A 364 -3.49 -38.52 -25.20
CA GLN A 364 -3.08 -37.18 -25.59
C GLN A 364 -1.60 -36.92 -25.29
N GLU A 365 -0.85 -36.54 -26.34
CA GLU A 365 0.52 -36.06 -26.23
C GLU A 365 0.55 -34.54 -26.36
N HIS A 366 1.23 -33.84 -25.45
CA HIS A 366 1.39 -32.39 -25.54
C HIS A 366 2.60 -32.03 -26.38
N HIS A 367 2.40 -31.21 -27.42
CA HIS A 367 3.43 -30.78 -28.37
C HIS A 367 3.57 -29.25 -28.35
N VAL A 368 4.80 -28.78 -28.54
CA VAL A 368 5.14 -27.36 -28.60
C VAL A 368 5.97 -27.12 -29.86
N LEU A 369 5.49 -26.20 -30.71
CA LEU A 369 6.19 -25.79 -31.92
C LEU A 369 6.35 -24.27 -31.95
N ASN A 370 7.34 -23.80 -32.67
CA ASN A 370 7.59 -22.37 -32.84
C ASN A 370 8.17 -22.02 -34.21
N ASP A 371 7.96 -20.77 -34.60
CA ASP A 371 8.63 -20.11 -35.71
C ASP A 371 9.34 -18.86 -35.18
N VAL A 372 10.55 -18.61 -35.69
CA VAL A 372 11.39 -17.49 -35.24
C VAL A 372 11.94 -16.74 -36.45
N GLY A 373 12.19 -15.45 -36.27
CA GLY A 373 12.67 -14.63 -37.37
C GLY A 373 12.86 -13.17 -37.00
N LYS A 374 12.82 -12.32 -38.01
CA LYS A 374 12.86 -10.86 -37.88
C LYS A 374 11.52 -10.26 -38.21
N TYR A 375 11.16 -9.16 -37.54
CA TYR A 375 9.98 -8.39 -37.91
C TYR A 375 10.35 -6.95 -38.25
N HIS A 376 9.54 -6.34 -39.11
CA HIS A 376 9.61 -4.94 -39.47
C HIS A 376 8.21 -4.37 -39.66
N THR A 377 7.90 -3.26 -39.00
CA THR A 377 6.65 -2.51 -39.15
C THR A 377 6.85 -1.34 -40.10
N ASN A 378 5.88 -1.09 -40.97
CA ASN A 378 5.90 0.06 -41.86
C ASN A 378 5.88 1.40 -41.09
N LEU A 379 6.25 2.49 -41.77
CA LEU A 379 6.32 3.83 -41.15
C LEU A 379 5.00 4.34 -40.57
N GLU A 380 3.86 3.80 -41.03
CA GLU A 380 2.53 4.14 -40.51
C GLU A 380 2.16 3.35 -39.26
N GLY A 381 2.94 2.33 -38.87
CA GLY A 381 2.63 1.47 -37.73
C GLY A 381 1.44 0.54 -37.95
N THR A 382 1.00 0.35 -39.20
CA THR A 382 -0.25 -0.32 -39.56
C THR A 382 -0.06 -1.75 -40.06
N VAL A 383 1.14 -2.09 -40.52
CA VAL A 383 1.46 -3.42 -41.05
C VAL A 383 2.84 -3.84 -40.59
N THR A 384 2.91 -4.98 -39.92
CA THR A 384 4.14 -5.68 -39.56
C THR A 384 4.38 -6.84 -40.53
N THR A 385 5.59 -6.93 -41.06
CA THR A 385 6.09 -8.07 -41.84
C THR A 385 6.97 -8.92 -40.94
N PHE A 386 6.73 -10.23 -40.92
CA PHE A 386 7.54 -11.23 -40.27
C PHE A 386 8.28 -12.03 -41.35
N GLU A 387 9.60 -12.16 -41.22
CA GLU A 387 10.44 -12.99 -42.08
C GLU A 387 11.10 -14.06 -41.22
N SER A 388 10.69 -15.32 -41.41
CA SER A 388 11.22 -16.45 -40.67
C SER A 388 12.67 -16.75 -41.04
N VAL A 389 13.38 -17.49 -40.19
CA VAL A 389 14.71 -18.02 -40.50
C VAL A 389 14.68 -18.85 -41.80
N GLY A 390 13.57 -19.54 -42.07
CA GLY A 390 13.31 -20.28 -43.30
C GLY A 390 12.94 -19.44 -44.52
N LYS A 391 13.00 -18.10 -44.43
CA LYS A 391 12.66 -17.14 -45.50
C LYS A 391 11.19 -17.16 -45.93
N VAL A 392 10.31 -17.63 -45.05
CA VAL A 392 8.86 -17.49 -45.24
C VAL A 392 8.42 -16.15 -44.69
N THR A 393 7.62 -15.43 -45.45
CA THR A 393 7.12 -14.11 -45.07
C THR A 393 5.63 -14.12 -44.83
N TYR A 394 5.19 -13.52 -43.73
CA TYR A 394 3.78 -13.32 -43.40
C TYR A 394 3.58 -11.97 -42.71
N THR A 395 2.34 -11.53 -42.55
CA THR A 395 2.01 -10.16 -42.14
C THR A 395 1.29 -10.13 -40.80
N GLY A 396 1.08 -8.95 -40.24
CA GLY A 396 0.30 -8.78 -39.02
C GLY A 396 0.19 -7.33 -38.60
N ASP A 397 -0.33 -7.12 -37.40
CA ASP A 397 -0.47 -5.81 -36.75
C ASP A 397 -0.05 -5.99 -35.28
N ILE A 398 0.77 -5.09 -34.75
CA ILE A 398 1.29 -5.15 -33.38
C ILE A 398 1.00 -3.82 -32.71
N ARG A 399 0.22 -3.85 -31.62
CA ARG A 399 -0.15 -2.70 -30.81
C ARG A 399 -0.02 -3.04 -29.33
N ASP A 400 0.06 -2.03 -28.48
CA ASP A 400 0.22 -2.23 -27.04
C ASP A 400 -0.89 -3.10 -26.40
N GLU A 401 -2.13 -3.03 -26.91
CA GLU A 401 -3.26 -3.78 -26.37
C GLU A 401 -3.51 -5.14 -27.05
N ALA A 402 -2.93 -5.39 -28.24
CA ALA A 402 -3.15 -6.63 -29.00
C ALA A 402 -2.14 -6.81 -30.14
N ALA A 403 -1.91 -8.05 -30.54
CA ALA A 403 -1.16 -8.37 -31.76
C ALA A 403 -1.93 -9.38 -32.63
N GLN A 404 -1.73 -9.30 -33.94
CA GLN A 404 -2.28 -10.22 -34.92
C GLN A 404 -1.18 -10.69 -35.85
N VAL A 405 -1.21 -11.97 -36.21
CA VAL A 405 -0.38 -12.55 -37.26
C VAL A 405 -1.31 -13.18 -38.29
N GLU A 406 -1.14 -12.83 -39.56
CA GLU A 406 -1.96 -13.24 -40.69
C GLU A 406 -1.14 -14.02 -41.71
N LYS A 407 -1.74 -15.06 -42.30
CA LYS A 407 -1.08 -16.00 -43.22
C LYS A 407 0.11 -16.72 -42.58
N PHE A 408 0.02 -16.98 -41.27
CA PHE A 408 1.03 -17.77 -40.57
C PHE A 408 0.94 -19.23 -41.06
N PRO A 409 2.03 -19.82 -41.59
CA PRO A 409 2.03 -21.19 -42.10
C PRO A 409 2.10 -22.18 -40.94
N MET A 410 0.94 -22.50 -40.35
CA MET A 410 0.86 -23.39 -39.20
C MET A 410 0.81 -24.85 -39.65
N ALA A 411 1.61 -25.70 -39.00
CA ALA A 411 1.60 -27.14 -39.21
C ALA A 411 1.58 -27.91 -37.89
N THR A 412 0.76 -28.95 -37.84
CA THR A 412 0.67 -29.97 -36.78
C THR A 412 0.58 -31.34 -37.47
N PRO A 413 0.59 -32.47 -36.74
CA PRO A 413 0.44 -33.79 -37.34
C PRO A 413 -0.84 -33.96 -38.18
N THR A 414 -1.94 -33.29 -37.80
CA THR A 414 -3.24 -33.41 -38.46
C THR A 414 -3.69 -32.17 -39.23
N PHE A 415 -3.05 -31.02 -39.04
CA PHE A 415 -3.40 -29.77 -39.71
C PHE A 415 -2.19 -29.14 -40.42
N SER A 416 -2.42 -28.62 -41.61
CA SER A 416 -1.48 -27.74 -42.31
C SER A 416 -2.25 -26.68 -43.09
N GLY A 417 -1.87 -25.41 -42.92
CA GLY A 417 -2.46 -24.30 -43.65
C GLY A 417 -2.08 -22.93 -43.11
N ASP A 418 -2.37 -21.91 -43.92
CA ASP A 418 -2.19 -20.51 -43.54
C ASP A 418 -3.32 -20.08 -42.60
N VAL A 419 -2.97 -19.47 -41.47
CA VAL A 419 -3.93 -19.10 -40.41
C VAL A 419 -3.76 -17.66 -39.96
N LYS A 420 -4.82 -17.14 -39.33
CA LYS A 420 -4.81 -15.93 -38.52
C LYS A 420 -4.71 -16.31 -37.05
N LEU A 421 -3.77 -15.67 -36.34
CA LEU A 421 -3.57 -15.82 -34.90
C LEU A 421 -3.77 -14.46 -34.23
N ASP A 422 -4.60 -14.41 -33.18
CA ASP A 422 -4.83 -13.20 -32.38
C ASP A 422 -4.25 -13.34 -30.98
N PHE A 423 -3.54 -12.32 -30.53
CA PHE A 423 -2.81 -12.30 -29.27
C PHE A 423 -3.15 -11.06 -28.43
N VAL A 424 -3.04 -11.20 -27.10
CA VAL A 424 -3.21 -10.11 -26.12
C VAL A 424 -2.06 -10.13 -25.11
N PRO A 425 -1.63 -9.00 -24.51
CA PRO A 425 -0.52 -8.94 -23.55
C PRO A 425 -0.61 -9.97 -22.39
#